data_AF-A0A1Q9GXF9-F1
#
_entry.id   AF-A0A1Q9GXF9-F1
#
_cell.length_a   1.000
_cell.length_b   1.000
_cell.length_c   1.000
_cell.angle_alpha   90.00
_cell.angle_beta   90.00
_cell.angle_gamma   90.00
#
_symmetry.space_group_name_H-M   'P 1'
#
loop_
_entity.id
_entity.type
_entity.pdbx_description
1 polymer ?
#
loop_
_entity_poly.entity_id
_entity_poly.type
_entity_poly.pdbx_seq_one_letter_code
_entity_poly.pdbx_strand_id
1 'polypeptide(L)'
;MRQSVYLRIAVLLIRLDVHREDAAWRRAHRRIRLDIPHLSEHLLQDIGVGKDYRVDNYLLSDKAGRMIRHLRREYKSRLVT
;
A
#
# COMPACT_ATOMS: atom_id res chain seq x y z
N MET A 1 -38.07 -9.04 1.60
CA MET A 1 -36.87 -9.30 2.44
C MET A 1 -35.65 -8.78 1.70
N ARG A 2 -35.02 -7.69 2.16
CA ARG A 2 -33.93 -7.02 1.44
C ARG A 2 -32.60 -7.73 1.71
N GLN A 3 -32.39 -8.91 1.12
CA GLN A 3 -31.12 -9.66 1.18
C GLN A 3 -29.91 -8.78 0.76
N SER A 4 -30.14 -7.80 -0.10
CA SER A 4 -29.15 -6.80 -0.52
C SER A 4 -28.65 -5.88 0.59
N VAL A 5 -29.44 -5.63 1.63
CA VAL A 5 -29.03 -4.79 2.77
C VAL A 5 -28.02 -5.52 3.64
N TYR A 6 -28.25 -6.80 3.92
CA TYR A 6 -27.31 -7.63 4.68
C TYR A 6 -25.97 -7.78 3.95
N LEU A 7 -25.99 -8.01 2.64
CA LEU A 7 -24.76 -8.09 1.84
C LEU A 7 -23.98 -6.77 1.86
N ARG A 8 -24.66 -5.63 1.77
CA ARG A 8 -24.01 -4.31 1.87
C ARG A 8 -23.35 -4.09 3.23
N ILE A 9 -24.02 -4.47 4.31
CA ILE A 9 -23.48 -4.35 5.67
C ILE A 9 -22.29 -5.30 5.84
N ALA A 10 -22.40 -6.55 5.40
CA ALA A 10 -21.31 -7.52 5.46
C ALA A 10 -20.05 -7.02 4.73
N VAL A 11 -20.19 -6.51 3.51
CA VAL A 11 -19.06 -5.94 2.75
C VAL A 11 -18.44 -4.74 3.47
N LEU A 12 -19.26 -3.89 4.09
CA LEU A 12 -18.76 -2.74 4.86
C LEU A 12 -17.96 -3.19 6.08
N LEU A 13 -18.46 -4.17 6.82
CA LEU A 13 -17.78 -4.73 8.00
C LEU A 13 -16.43 -5.37 7.61
N ILE A 14 -16.41 -6.18 6.55
CA ILE A 14 -15.17 -6.81 6.06
C ILE A 14 -14.14 -5.76 5.65
N ARG A 15 -14.56 -4.72 4.91
CA ARG A 15 -13.65 -3.63 4.53
C ARG A 15 -13.10 -2.88 5.74
N LEU A 16 -13.95 -2.63 6.74
CA LEU A 16 -13.54 -1.96 7.96
C LEU A 16 -12.50 -2.81 8.71
N ASP A 17 -12.72 -4.12 8.79
CA ASP A 17 -11.84 -5.04 9.49
C ASP A 17 -10.46 -5.10 8.82
N VAL A 18 -10.42 -5.30 7.50
CA VAL A 18 -9.17 -5.26 6.71
C VAL A 18 -8.43 -3.94 6.92
N HIS A 19 -9.14 -2.80 6.93
CA HIS A 19 -8.50 -1.51 7.18
C HIS A 19 -7.90 -1.39 8.59
N ARG A 20 -8.56 -1.98 9.60
CA ARG A 20 -8.06 -1.98 10.98
C ARG A 20 -6.84 -2.88 11.12
N GLU A 21 -6.89 -4.07 10.53
CA GLU A 21 -5.76 -5.00 10.48
C GLU A 21 -4.57 -4.37 9.76
N ASP A 22 -4.75 -3.77 8.58
CA ASP A 22 -3.69 -3.06 7.86
C ASP A 22 -3.09 -1.94 8.70
N ALA A 23 -3.92 -1.20 9.44
CA ALA A 23 -3.44 -0.11 10.28
C ALA A 23 -2.67 -0.64 11.51
N ALA A 24 -3.13 -1.74 12.10
CA ALA A 24 -2.44 -2.42 13.19
C ALA A 24 -1.11 -3.03 12.70
N TRP A 25 -1.13 -3.72 11.56
CA TRP A 25 0.02 -4.27 10.88
C TRP A 25 1.06 -3.19 10.59
N ARG A 26 0.65 -2.06 9.99
CA ARG A 26 1.52 -0.89 9.75
C ARG A 26 2.05 -0.26 11.05
N ARG A 27 1.32 -0.31 12.16
CA ARG A 27 1.84 0.19 13.46
C ARG A 27 2.88 -0.76 14.04
N ALA A 28 2.64 -2.07 14.00
CA ALA A 28 3.55 -3.09 14.49
C ALA A 28 4.83 -3.19 13.63
N HIS A 29 4.66 -3.31 12.31
CA HIS A 29 5.74 -3.52 11.36
C HIS A 29 6.53 -2.25 11.03
N ARG A 30 6.03 -1.04 11.39
CA ARG A 30 6.84 0.19 11.31
C ARG A 30 8.10 0.13 12.19
N ARG A 31 8.12 -0.68 13.24
CA ARG A 31 9.22 -0.75 14.23
C ARG A 31 10.06 -2.01 14.11
N ILE A 32 9.85 -2.84 13.10
CA ILE A 32 10.70 -4.00 12.87
C ILE A 32 11.96 -3.50 12.19
N ARG A 33 13.03 -3.40 12.98
CA ARG A 33 14.39 -3.24 12.49
C ARG A 33 14.82 -4.60 11.96
N LEU A 34 15.07 -4.69 10.67
CA LEU A 34 15.62 -5.91 10.09
C LEU A 34 17.09 -5.98 10.51
N ASP A 35 17.41 -6.91 11.41
CA ASP A 35 18.79 -7.18 11.79
C ASP A 35 19.41 -8.06 10.69
N ILE A 36 19.82 -7.42 9.59
CA ILE A 36 20.53 -8.06 8.49
C ILE A 36 21.99 -7.60 8.59
N PRO A 37 22.80 -8.29 9.41
CA PRO A 37 24.21 -7.98 9.47
C PRO A 37 24.83 -8.24 8.08
N HIS A 38 25.56 -7.24 7.57
CA HIS A 38 26.49 -7.35 6.41
C HIS A 38 25.90 -7.15 5.01
N LEU A 39 24.71 -6.56 4.87
CA LEU A 39 24.20 -6.20 3.54
C LEU A 39 24.69 -4.81 3.09
N SER A 40 25.09 -4.69 1.82
CA SER A 40 25.49 -3.40 1.24
C SER A 40 24.28 -2.47 1.10
N GLU A 41 24.52 -1.16 1.22
CA GLU A 41 23.48 -0.12 1.16
C GLU A 41 22.66 -0.17 -0.13
N HIS A 42 23.32 -0.49 -1.25
CA HIS A 42 22.67 -0.63 -2.56
C HIS A 42 21.73 -1.85 -2.62
N LEU A 43 22.10 -2.96 -1.98
CA LEU A 43 21.26 -4.17 -1.94
C LEU A 43 20.06 -3.97 -1.01
N LEU A 44 20.23 -3.22 0.10
CA LEU A 44 19.12 -2.82 0.96
C LEU A 44 18.10 -1.97 0.19
N GLN A 45 18.58 -1.04 -0.65
CA GLN A 45 17.74 -0.19 -1.48
C GLN A 45 16.92 -1.00 -2.50
N ASP A 46 17.52 -2.00 -3.14
CA ASP A 46 16.84 -2.89 -4.09
C ASP A 46 15.76 -3.76 -3.43
N ILE A 47 15.99 -4.19 -2.18
CA ILE A 47 15.01 -4.93 -1.37
C ILE A 47 13.90 -3.99 -0.84
N GLY A 48 14.04 -2.68 -0.99
CA GLY A 48 13.09 -1.68 -0.49
C GLY A 48 13.24 -1.40 1.02
N VAL A 49 14.43 -1.66 1.57
CA VAL A 49 14.79 -1.35 2.95
C VAL A 49 15.55 -0.03 2.95
N GLY A 50 15.04 0.95 3.68
CA GLY A 50 15.68 2.25 3.86
C GLY A 50 16.96 2.15 4.69
N LYS A 51 17.76 3.23 4.69
CA LYS A 51 19.03 3.35 5.44
C LYS A 51 18.94 2.97 6.92
N ASP A 52 17.77 3.11 7.51
CA ASP A 52 17.51 2.80 8.92
C ASP A 52 17.24 1.30 9.16
N TYR A 53 17.47 0.43 8.18
CA TYR A 53 17.11 -1.00 8.20
C TYR A 53 15.60 -1.23 8.43
N ARG A 54 14.79 -0.29 7.96
CA ARG A 54 13.32 -0.34 8.04
C ARG A 54 12.78 -0.50 6.63
N VAL A 55 11.76 -1.32 6.48
CA VAL A 55 11.08 -1.49 5.19
C VAL A 55 10.40 -0.16 4.82
N ASP A 56 10.92 0.49 3.77
CA ASP A 56 10.42 1.78 3.31
C ASP A 56 9.20 1.55 2.41
N ASN A 57 8.03 1.54 3.03
CA ASN A 57 6.74 1.48 2.31
C ASN A 57 6.54 2.66 1.33
N TYR A 58 7.35 3.71 1.42
CA TYR A 58 7.23 4.92 0.61
C TYR A 58 7.74 4.73 -0.83
N LEU A 59 8.72 3.86 -1.04
CA LEU A 59 9.39 3.71 -2.35
C LEU A 59 8.49 3.04 -3.40
N LEU A 60 7.64 2.10 -2.98
CA LEU A 60 6.72 1.38 -3.88
C LEU A 60 5.50 2.23 -4.28
N SER A 61 5.05 3.15 -3.41
CA SER A 61 3.74 3.80 -3.58
C SER A 61 3.79 5.04 -4.47
N ASP A 62 4.86 5.85 -4.40
CA ASP A 62 4.79 7.22 -4.90
C ASP A 62 5.02 7.36 -6.41
N LYS A 63 5.96 6.60 -7.02
CA LYS A 63 6.14 6.63 -8.48
C LYS A 63 5.01 5.93 -9.22
N ALA A 64 4.62 4.74 -8.76
CA ALA A 64 3.52 3.98 -9.34
C ALA A 64 2.19 4.73 -9.22
N GLY A 65 1.91 5.31 -8.05
CA GLY A 65 0.70 6.12 -7.83
C GLY A 65 0.66 7.40 -8.67
N ARG A 66 1.82 8.02 -8.96
CA ARG A 66 1.91 9.15 -9.89
C ARG A 66 1.68 8.72 -11.34
N MET A 67 2.28 7.62 -11.77
CA MET A 67 2.11 7.07 -13.12
C MET A 67 0.65 6.66 -13.39
N ILE A 68 0.02 5.96 -12.46
CA ILE A 68 -1.39 5.56 -12.57
C ILE A 68 -2.31 6.78 -12.68
N ARG A 69 -2.05 7.85 -11.89
CA ARG A 69 -2.80 9.11 -11.99
C ARG A 69 -2.64 9.77 -13.35
N HIS A 70 -1.43 9.77 -13.91
CA HIS A 70 -1.16 10.32 -15.24
C HIS A 70 -1.88 9.51 -16.33
N LEU A 71 -1.73 8.19 -16.34
CA LEU A 71 -2.43 7.30 -17.28
C LEU A 71 -3.95 7.46 -17.23
N ARG A 72 -4.52 7.59 -16.02
CA ARG A 72 -5.96 7.81 -15.86
C ARG A 72 -6.41 9.17 -16.44
N ARG A 73 -5.58 10.21 -16.35
CA ARG A 73 -5.87 11.53 -16.94
C ARG A 73 -5.82 11.48 -18.46
N GLU A 74 -4.78 10.87 -19.03
CA GLU A 74 -4.62 10.65 -20.47
C GLU A 74 -5.79 9.83 -21.05
N TYR A 75 -6.19 8.76 -20.37
CA TYR A 75 -7.31 7.94 -20.83
C TYR A 75 -8.63 8.72 -20.81
N LYS A 76 -8.85 9.57 -19.79
CA LYS A 76 -10.04 10.43 -19.72
C LYS A 76 -10.06 11.52 -20.78
N SER A 77 -8.93 12.18 -21.07
CA SER A 77 -8.88 13.21 -22.11
C SER A 77 -9.19 12.62 -23.49
N ARG A 78 -8.71 11.40 -23.77
CA ARG A 78 -8.99 10.69 -25.03
C ARG A 78 -10.43 10.22 -25.19
N LEU A 79 -11.18 10.01 -24.11
CA LEU A 79 -12.58 9.61 -24.17
C LEU A 79 -13.54 10.80 -24.44
N VAL A 80 -13.07 12.02 -24.25
CA VAL A 80 -13.87 13.25 -24.44
C VAL A 80 -13.79 13.78 -25.88
N THR A 81 -12.73 13.40 -26.62
CA THR A 81 -12.56 13.68 -28.05
C THR A 81 -13.19 12.57 -28.90
#